data_AF-A0AAD8N6G8-F1
#
_entry.id   AF-A0AAD8N6G8-F1
#
_cell.length_a   1.000
_cell.length_b   1.000
_cell.length_c   1.000
_cell.angle_alpha   90.00
_cell.angle_beta   90.00
_cell.angle_gamma   90.00
#
_symmetry.space_group_name_H-M   'P 1'
#
loop_
_entity.id
_entity.type
_entity.pdbx_description
1 polymer ?
#
loop_
_entity_poly.entity_id
_entity_poly.type
_entity_poly.pdbx_seq_one_letter_code
_entity_poly.pdbx_strand_id
1 'polypeptide(L)'
;MSLLTINTCVIRRHKTSLPSYSSPSASSESGRKISPEANTEALGIEGRKERIRSLFNKVELSVSAYDTAWVAMVPSPHSSQAPRFSRCVDWILGNQLNDGSWGLPQQSVRWLKDDLSSTLACILALKRWGVGEEQINRGMYICISKC
;
A
#
# COMPACT_ATOMS: atom_id res chain seq x y z
N MET A 1 -18.01 20.43 17.63
CA MET A 1 -17.97 19.52 16.47
C MET A 1 -16.52 19.39 16.04
N SER A 2 -15.81 18.44 16.66
CA SER A 2 -14.35 18.37 16.58
C SER A 2 -13.91 17.76 15.25
N LEU A 3 -13.13 18.55 14.52
CA LEU A 3 -12.31 18.15 13.39
C LEU A 3 -11.34 17.05 13.86
N LEU A 4 -11.66 15.79 13.61
CA LEU A 4 -10.66 14.72 13.66
C LEU A 4 -9.80 14.83 12.41
N THR A 5 -8.60 15.30 12.64
CA THR A 5 -7.48 15.43 11.72
C THR A 5 -7.18 14.09 11.07
N ILE A 6 -7.60 13.89 9.81
CA ILE A 6 -7.11 12.81 8.95
C ILE A 6 -5.68 13.19 8.55
N ASN A 7 -4.75 13.00 9.48
CA ASN A 7 -3.35 13.42 9.37
C ASN A 7 -2.40 12.28 8.95
N THR A 8 -2.91 11.23 8.31
CA THR A 8 -2.08 10.13 7.82
C THR A 8 -2.34 9.89 6.35
N CYS A 9 -1.97 10.88 5.54
CA CYS A 9 -1.59 10.67 4.16
C CYS A 9 -0.29 9.85 4.14
N VAL A 10 -0.37 8.55 4.40
CA VAL A 10 0.76 7.62 4.21
C VAL A 10 0.82 7.28 2.73
N ILE A 11 1.30 8.25 1.94
CA ILE A 11 1.89 7.98 0.63
C ILE A 11 3.40 8.08 0.85
N ARG A 12 4.02 6.99 1.28
CA ARG A 12 5.48 6.78 1.18
C ARG A 12 5.72 5.52 0.36
N ARG A 13 6.24 5.68 -0.87
CA ARG A 13 6.96 4.60 -1.56
C ARG A 13 8.40 4.61 -1.03
N HIS A 14 8.91 3.50 -0.52
CA HIS A 14 10.35 3.31 -0.32
C HIS A 14 10.86 2.14 -1.18
N LYS A 15 11.72 2.44 -2.16
CA LYS A 15 12.61 1.46 -2.81
C LYS A 15 13.70 1.07 -1.81
N THR A 16 13.88 -0.22 -1.53
CA THR A 16 14.97 -0.71 -0.68
C THR A 16 16.07 -1.37 -1.51
N SER A 17 17.22 -0.69 -1.64
CA SER A 17 18.52 -1.30 -1.94
C SER A 17 19.13 -1.84 -0.64
N LEU A 18 19.62 -3.07 -0.64
CA LEU A 18 20.31 -3.70 0.51
C LEU A 18 21.68 -3.04 0.78
N PRO A 19 22.12 -3.02 2.05
CA PRO A 19 23.53 -3.08 2.37
C PRO A 19 23.88 -4.32 3.22
N SER A 20 25.00 -4.93 2.84
CA SER A 20 25.81 -5.89 3.59
C SER A 20 26.39 -5.28 4.86
N TYR A 21 26.47 -6.04 5.96
CA TYR A 21 27.28 -5.65 7.12
C TYR A 21 27.98 -6.85 7.78
N SER A 22 29.27 -6.64 8.00
CA SER A 22 30.25 -7.53 8.65
C SER A 22 30.19 -7.41 10.18
N SER A 23 30.73 -8.45 10.83
CA SER A 23 30.78 -8.74 12.29
C SER A 23 31.41 -7.65 13.18
N PRO A 24 31.26 -7.78 14.52
CA PRO A 24 32.45 -8.10 15.31
C PRO A 24 32.24 -9.08 16.48
N SER A 25 33.36 -9.68 16.88
CA SER A 25 33.59 -10.67 17.93
C SER A 25 33.57 -10.10 19.36
N ALA A 26 33.24 -10.91 20.37
CA ALA A 26 33.90 -10.95 21.70
C ALA A 26 33.44 -12.16 22.52
N SER A 27 34.41 -12.84 23.11
CA SER A 27 34.32 -14.11 23.86
C SER A 27 34.07 -13.89 25.36
N SER A 28 33.40 -14.82 26.04
CA SER A 28 33.97 -15.64 27.14
C SER A 28 32.89 -16.46 27.88
N GLU A 29 33.24 -17.71 28.16
CA GLU A 29 32.41 -18.83 28.65
C GLU A 29 31.93 -18.70 30.10
N SER A 30 30.84 -19.43 30.44
CA SER A 30 30.85 -20.34 31.60
C SER A 30 29.64 -21.27 31.56
N GLY A 31 29.91 -22.57 31.60
CA GLY A 31 29.00 -23.63 31.16
C GLY A 31 27.89 -24.04 32.13
N ARG A 32 26.76 -24.43 31.54
CA ARG A 32 25.87 -25.47 32.07
C ARG A 32 25.58 -26.48 30.97
N LYS A 33 25.84 -27.77 31.26
CA LYS A 33 25.38 -28.89 30.43
C LYS A 33 23.85 -28.85 30.41
N ILE A 34 23.29 -28.49 29.27
CA ILE A 34 21.86 -28.68 28.97
C ILE A 34 21.81 -29.63 27.78
N SER A 35 20.97 -30.66 27.89
CA SER A 35 20.74 -31.67 26.85
C SER A 35 20.47 -31.01 25.47
N PRO A 36 20.99 -31.56 24.35
CA PRO A 36 21.02 -30.82 23.07
C PRO A 36 19.65 -30.67 22.41
N GLU A 37 18.68 -31.50 22.78
CA GLU A 37 17.44 -31.69 22.02
C GLU A 37 16.34 -30.67 22.39
N ALA A 38 16.25 -30.25 23.66
CA ALA A 38 15.23 -29.26 24.08
C ALA A 38 15.61 -27.80 23.72
N ASN A 39 16.91 -27.52 23.57
CA ASN A 39 17.42 -26.15 23.39
C ASN A 39 17.29 -25.65 21.96
N THR A 40 17.37 -26.54 20.98
CA THR A 40 17.30 -26.20 19.55
C THR A 40 15.87 -25.78 19.17
N GLU A 41 14.86 -26.44 19.73
CA GLU A 41 13.45 -26.10 19.52
C GLU A 41 13.05 -24.79 20.22
N ALA A 42 13.54 -24.56 21.44
CA ALA A 42 13.29 -23.33 22.18
C ALA A 42 13.89 -22.10 21.49
N LEU A 43 15.11 -22.22 20.93
CA LEU A 43 15.75 -21.16 20.14
C LEU A 43 14.96 -20.86 18.85
N GLY A 44 14.44 -21.91 18.20
CA GLY A 44 13.61 -21.79 17.01
C GLY A 44 12.23 -21.17 17.26
N ILE A 45 11.63 -21.45 18.41
CA ILE A 45 10.35 -20.84 18.84
C ILE A 45 10.56 -19.37 19.18
N GLU A 46 11.59 -19.05 19.96
CA GLU A 46 11.84 -17.67 20.38
C GLU A 46 12.24 -16.77 19.20
N GLY A 47 13.04 -17.28 18.26
CA GLY A 47 13.32 -16.60 17.00
C GLY A 47 12.07 -16.37 16.14
N ARG A 48 11.12 -17.31 16.15
CA ARG A 48 9.84 -17.15 15.42
C ARG A 48 8.91 -16.13 16.08
N LYS A 49 8.87 -16.09 17.42
CA LYS A 49 8.14 -15.06 18.17
C LYS A 49 8.70 -13.67 17.90
N GLU A 50 10.03 -13.53 17.85
CA GLU A 50 10.67 -12.26 17.55
C GLU A 50 10.37 -11.79 16.13
N ARG A 51 10.37 -12.71 15.15
CA ARG A 51 9.91 -12.40 13.79
C ARG A 51 8.46 -11.92 13.76
N ILE A 52 7.55 -12.61 14.44
CA ILE A 52 6.13 -12.21 14.51
C ILE A 52 5.99 -10.83 15.17
N ARG A 53 6.66 -10.59 16.29
CA ARG A 53 6.70 -9.28 16.97
C ARG A 53 7.22 -8.18 16.05
N SER A 54 8.25 -8.47 15.25
CA SER A 54 8.80 -7.52 14.29
C SER A 54 7.84 -7.16 13.15
N LEU A 55 6.95 -8.08 12.74
CA LEU A 55 5.91 -7.80 11.73
C LEU A 55 4.87 -6.81 12.26
N PHE A 56 4.46 -6.92 13.53
CA PHE A 56 3.56 -5.95 14.14
C PHE A 56 4.18 -4.56 14.32
N ASN A 57 5.51 -4.48 14.43
CA ASN A 57 6.22 -3.20 14.46
C ASN A 57 6.33 -2.52 13.08
N LYS A 58 6.04 -3.25 11.99
CA LYS A 58 6.12 -2.78 10.59
C LYS A 58 4.88 -3.19 9.80
N VAL A 59 3.72 -2.73 10.25
CA VAL A 59 2.49 -2.89 9.46
C VAL A 59 2.56 -1.98 8.24
N GLU A 60 2.90 -2.55 7.10
CA GLU A 60 2.88 -1.88 5.80
C GLU A 60 1.52 -2.13 5.15
N LEU A 61 0.64 -1.13 5.17
CA LEU A 61 -0.64 -1.19 4.48
C LEU A 61 -0.47 -0.71 3.03
N SER A 62 -1.03 -1.45 2.09
CA SER A 62 -1.13 -0.99 0.71
C SER A 62 -2.18 0.13 0.59
N VAL A 63 -1.93 1.06 -0.32
CA VAL A 63 -2.90 2.11 -0.64
C VAL A 63 -4.03 1.51 -1.46
N SER A 64 -5.26 1.69 -1.00
CA SER A 64 -6.47 1.33 -1.74
C SER A 64 -6.78 2.43 -2.76
N ALA A 65 -6.76 2.07 -4.05
CA ALA A 65 -7.08 3.01 -5.12
C ALA A 65 -8.55 3.44 -5.06
N TYR A 66 -9.46 2.52 -4.74
CA TYR A 66 -10.88 2.81 -4.55
C TYR A 66 -11.11 3.88 -3.48
N ASP A 67 -10.57 3.70 -2.28
CA ASP A 67 -10.75 4.65 -1.17
C ASP A 67 -10.08 6.00 -1.49
N THR A 68 -8.91 5.96 -2.12
CA THR A 68 -8.18 7.16 -2.55
C THR A 68 -8.99 7.96 -3.58
N ALA A 69 -9.67 7.29 -4.51
CA ALA A 69 -10.55 7.93 -5.48
C ALA A 69 -11.76 8.60 -4.83
N TRP A 70 -12.38 7.97 -3.84
CA TRP A 70 -13.46 8.59 -3.08
C TRP A 70 -13.01 9.84 -2.32
N VAL A 71 -11.84 9.80 -1.68
CA VAL A 71 -11.26 10.98 -1.03
C VAL A 71 -10.90 12.07 -2.05
N ALA A 72 -10.41 11.70 -3.23
CA ALA A 72 -10.07 12.63 -4.30
C ALA A 72 -11.28 13.42 -4.82
N MET A 73 -12.49 12.88 -4.74
CA MET A 73 -13.70 13.55 -5.22
C MET A 73 -14.21 14.68 -4.30
N VAL A 74 -13.67 14.82 -3.09
CA VAL A 74 -14.15 15.81 -2.11
C VAL A 74 -13.76 17.23 -2.55
N PRO A 75 -14.72 18.15 -2.77
CA PRO A 75 -14.42 19.53 -3.15
C PRO A 75 -13.87 20.35 -1.99
N SER A 76 -13.09 21.38 -2.32
CA SER A 76 -12.62 22.36 -1.36
C SER A 76 -13.80 23.16 -0.77
N PRO A 77 -13.83 23.42 0.55
CA PRO A 77 -14.81 24.32 1.16
C PRO A 77 -14.82 25.73 0.56
N HIS A 78 -13.70 26.14 -0.04
CA HIS A 78 -13.50 27.48 -0.60
C HIS A 78 -13.73 27.54 -2.12
N SER A 79 -13.80 26.39 -2.81
CA SER A 79 -14.01 26.34 -4.26
C SER A 79 -14.52 24.96 -4.68
N SER A 80 -15.67 24.91 -5.35
CA SER A 80 -16.24 23.68 -5.90
C SER A 80 -15.49 23.14 -7.13
N GLN A 81 -14.57 23.93 -7.68
CA GLN A 81 -13.76 23.61 -8.87
C GLN A 81 -12.38 23.06 -8.52
N ALA A 82 -12.05 22.93 -7.24
CA ALA A 82 -10.76 22.39 -6.79
C ALA A 82 -10.95 21.25 -5.77
N PRO A 83 -10.11 20.20 -5.82
CA PRO A 83 -10.14 19.14 -4.82
C PRO A 83 -9.66 19.65 -3.46
N ARG A 84 -10.29 19.18 -2.38
CA ARG A 84 -9.80 19.41 -1.01
C ARG A 84 -8.45 18.73 -0.77
N PHE A 85 -8.25 17.59 -1.43
CA PHE A 85 -7.10 16.70 -1.28
C PHE A 85 -6.43 16.44 -2.64
N SER A 86 -5.74 17.46 -3.19
CA SER A 86 -5.06 17.38 -4.49
C SER A 86 -4.09 16.19 -4.60
N ARG A 87 -3.39 15.85 -3.51
CA ARG A 87 -2.45 14.73 -3.47
C ARG A 87 -3.09 13.37 -3.77
N CYS A 88 -4.38 13.19 -3.50
CA CYS A 88 -5.10 11.98 -3.89
C CYS A 88 -5.29 11.92 -5.41
N VAL A 89 -5.58 13.05 -6.05
CA VAL A 89 -5.65 13.16 -7.53
C VAL A 89 -4.29 12.87 -8.16
N ASP A 90 -3.22 13.47 -7.62
CA ASP A 90 -1.85 13.23 -8.09
C ASP A 90 -1.44 11.75 -7.94
N TRP A 91 -1.84 11.12 -6.84
CA TRP A 91 -1.61 9.70 -6.64
C TRP A 91 -2.32 8.87 -7.70
N ILE A 92 -3.59 9.14 -8.00
CA ILE A 92 -4.34 8.41 -9.03
C ILE A 92 -3.62 8.56 -10.38
N LEU A 93 -3.24 9.77 -10.77
CA LEU A 93 -2.52 10.01 -12.03
C LEU A 93 -1.21 9.22 -12.13
N GLY A 94 -0.46 9.09 -11.02
CA GLY A 94 0.84 8.42 -10.98
C GLY A 94 0.83 6.92 -10.68
N ASN A 95 -0.34 6.31 -10.44
CA ASN A 95 -0.46 4.91 -10.00
C ASN A 95 -1.38 4.05 -10.89
N GLN A 96 -1.68 4.49 -12.11
CA GLN A 96 -2.32 3.61 -13.11
C GLN A 96 -1.34 2.49 -13.51
N LEU A 97 -1.84 1.26 -13.57
CA LEU A 97 -1.08 0.11 -14.07
C LEU A 97 -0.92 0.18 -15.59
N ASN A 98 0.06 -0.57 -16.12
CA ASN A 98 0.35 -0.61 -17.56
C ASN A 98 -0.81 -1.14 -18.39
N ASP A 99 -1.68 -1.97 -17.81
CA ASP A 99 -2.89 -2.46 -18.48
C ASP A 99 -4.02 -1.41 -18.50
N GLY A 100 -3.88 -0.30 -17.77
CA GLY A 100 -4.88 0.76 -17.65
C GLY A 100 -5.75 0.67 -16.39
N SER A 101 -5.60 -0.38 -15.57
CA SER A 101 -6.38 -0.52 -14.33
C SER A 101 -5.75 0.23 -13.14
N TRP A 102 -6.51 0.39 -12.06
CA TRP A 102 -6.03 0.85 -10.74
C TRP A 102 -6.16 -0.25 -9.67
N GLY A 103 -5.97 -1.50 -10.09
CA GLY A 103 -6.01 -2.68 -9.23
C GLY A 103 -4.68 -3.01 -8.56
N LEU A 104 -4.63 -4.12 -7.85
CA LEU A 104 -3.37 -4.67 -7.35
C LEU A 104 -2.66 -5.46 -8.46
N PRO A 105 -1.39 -5.16 -8.77
CA PRO A 105 -0.65 -5.93 -9.77
C PRO A 105 -0.51 -7.38 -9.28
N GLN A 106 -1.05 -8.32 -10.06
CA GLN A 106 -1.13 -9.76 -9.78
C GLN A 106 -2.14 -10.18 -8.69
N GLN A 107 -3.42 -9.97 -8.94
CA GLN A 107 -4.46 -10.73 -8.23
C GLN A 107 -5.26 -11.60 -9.19
N SER A 108 -5.54 -12.83 -8.73
CA SER A 108 -6.28 -13.86 -9.46
C SER A 108 -7.68 -13.40 -9.86
N VAL A 109 -8.28 -14.06 -10.85
CA VAL A 109 -9.63 -13.82 -11.43
C VAL A 109 -10.76 -13.52 -10.42
N ARG A 110 -10.61 -13.87 -9.13
CA ARG A 110 -11.57 -13.58 -8.07
C ARG A 110 -11.67 -12.09 -7.71
N TRP A 111 -10.60 -11.33 -7.92
CA TRP A 111 -10.49 -9.92 -7.55
C TRP A 111 -10.79 -8.96 -8.71
N LEU A 112 -11.20 -9.51 -9.86
CA LEU A 112 -11.56 -8.74 -11.06
C LEU A 112 -12.65 -7.69 -10.78
N LYS A 113 -13.58 -7.98 -9.86
CA LYS A 113 -14.64 -7.05 -9.43
C LYS A 113 -14.09 -5.85 -8.67
N ASP A 114 -13.06 -6.06 -7.87
CA ASP A 114 -12.43 -5.00 -7.07
C ASP A 114 -11.53 -4.13 -7.95
N ASP A 115 -10.88 -4.71 -8.96
CA ASP A 115 -10.12 -3.99 -9.97
C ASP A 115 -11.04 -3.10 -10.83
N LEU A 116 -12.21 -3.60 -11.24
CA LEU A 116 -13.20 -2.82 -11.98
C LEU A 116 -13.76 -1.66 -11.15
N SER A 117 -14.10 -1.93 -9.88
CA SER A 117 -14.63 -0.91 -8.96
C SER A 117 -13.60 0.18 -8.68
N SER A 118 -12.34 -0.21 -8.44
CA SER A 118 -11.23 0.72 -8.22
C SER A 118 -10.95 1.55 -9.46
N THR A 119 -10.92 0.93 -10.64
CA THR A 119 -10.69 1.60 -11.93
C THR A 119 -11.81 2.60 -12.23
N LEU A 120 -13.08 2.20 -12.05
CA LEU A 120 -14.21 3.08 -12.26
C LEU A 120 -14.20 4.27 -11.30
N ALA A 121 -13.92 4.04 -10.01
CA ALA A 121 -13.81 5.11 -9.03
C ALA A 121 -12.70 6.10 -9.41
N CYS A 122 -11.54 5.62 -9.85
CA CYS A 122 -10.43 6.47 -10.31
C CYS A 122 -10.82 7.29 -11.55
N ILE A 123 -11.49 6.69 -12.53
CA ILE A 123 -12.00 7.41 -13.72
C ILE A 123 -12.98 8.52 -13.31
N LEU A 124 -13.92 8.22 -12.41
CA LEU A 124 -14.88 9.20 -11.91
C LEU A 124 -14.17 10.38 -11.21
N ALA A 125 -13.15 10.09 -10.40
CA ALA A 125 -12.37 11.12 -9.72
C ALA A 125 -11.59 12.01 -10.70
N LEU A 126 -10.94 11.42 -11.70
CA LEU A 126 -10.22 12.18 -12.74
C LEU A 126 -11.17 13.05 -13.57
N LYS A 127 -12.30 12.47 -14.00
CA LYS A 127 -13.34 13.18 -14.76
C LYS A 127 -13.97 14.31 -13.97
N ARG A 128 -14.15 14.15 -12.66
CA ARG A 128 -14.70 15.20 -11.77
C ARG A 128 -13.89 16.49 -11.82
N TRP A 129 -12.58 16.38 -11.98
CA TRP A 129 -11.63 17.49 -12.00
C TRP A 129 -11.12 17.86 -13.39
N GLY A 130 -11.54 17.15 -14.45
CA GLY A 130 -11.14 17.43 -15.84
C GLY A 130 -9.66 17.22 -16.09
N VAL A 131 -9.05 16.22 -15.45
CA VAL A 131 -7.61 15.90 -15.59
C VAL A 131 -7.41 14.44 -16.01
N GLY A 132 -6.26 14.13 -16.60
CA GLY A 132 -5.86 12.75 -16.86
C GLY A 132 -6.66 12.05 -17.96
N GLU A 133 -7.00 12.74 -19.04
CA GLU A 133 -7.76 12.20 -20.18
C GLU A 133 -7.14 10.91 -20.76
N GLU A 134 -5.81 10.83 -20.87
CA GLU A 134 -5.14 9.60 -21.32
C GLU A 134 -5.41 8.43 -20.35
N GLN A 135 -5.27 8.69 -19.05
CA GLN A 135 -5.51 7.71 -18.00
C GLN A 135 -6.97 7.26 -17.99
N ILE A 136 -7.91 8.19 -18.18
CA ILE A 136 -9.35 7.89 -18.32
C ILE A 136 -9.58 6.95 -19.51
N ASN A 137 -9.05 7.27 -20.69
CA ASN A 137 -9.27 6.48 -21.89
C ASN A 137 -8.73 5.05 -21.76
N ARG A 138 -7.54 4.87 -21.16
CA ARG A 138 -6.98 3.55 -20.88
C ARG A 138 -7.79 2.77 -19.84
N GLY A 139 -8.25 3.42 -18.79
CA GLY A 139 -9.10 2.79 -17.78
C GLY A 139 -10.44 2.34 -18.33
N MET A 140 -11.05 3.15 -19.20
CA MET A 140 -12.31 2.80 -19.87
C MET A 140 -12.18 1.55 -20.74
N TYR A 141 -11.04 1.36 -21.43
CA TYR A 141 -10.78 0.14 -22.18
C TYR A 141 -10.82 -1.12 -21.30
N ILE A 142 -10.27 -1.04 -20.07
CA ILE A 142 -10.35 -2.14 -19.10
C ILE A 142 -11.78 -2.38 -18.62
N CYS A 143 -12.53 -1.32 -18.32
CA CYS A 143 -13.92 -1.47 -17.90
C CYS A 143 -14.79 -2.12 -18.99
N ILE A 144 -14.56 -1.80 -20.27
CA ILE A 144 -15.34 -2.35 -21.40
C ILE A 144 -14.88 -3.77 -21.75
N SER A 145 -13.59 -4.05 -21.74
CA SER A 145 -13.05 -5.36 -22.15
C SER A 145 -13.27 -6.49 -21.14
N LYS A 146 -13.62 -6.15 -19.90
CA LYS A 146 -13.81 -7.11 -18.80
C LYS A 146 -15.22 -7.13 -18.20
N CYS A 147 -16.18 -6.39 -18.79
CA CYS A 147 -17.61 -6.54 -18.54
C CYS A 147 -18.21 -7.55 -19.52
#